data_AF-A0A2E4W3C0-F1
#
_entry.id   AF-A0A2E4W3C0-F1
#
_cell.length_a   1.000
_cell.length_b   1.000
_cell.length_c   1.000
_cell.angle_alpha   90.00
_cell.angle_beta   90.00
_cell.angle_gamma   90.00
#
_symmetry.space_group_name_H-M   'P 1'
#
loop_
_entity.id
_entity.type
_entity.pdbx_description
1 polymer ?
#
loop_
_entity_poly.entity_id
_entity_poly.type
_entity_poly.pdbx_seq_one_letter_code
_entity_poly.pdbx_strand_id
1 'polypeptide(L)'
;MLVEDLWNKDMHDMMVIVQWSGLDRHSMFVEEDYCSGTAGHPFYRKKYNGWSLSSLDGTHERWSDYYLHEHSEEKATQSTLDNISKTQQFLKSKGIKYKMFCGWQIFSNDLNINEHIDTSDFIFFENDTGNYNDVAEWNDTGYSKYGGMKEWIRHNVDNKYWTRGGGDQHPHNIAQEKFTYEVILNLVDEMDL
;
A
#
# COMPACT_ATOMS: atom_id res chain seq x y z
N MET A 1 1.16 10.79 -22.88
CA MET A 1 -0.14 11.29 -23.36
C MET A 1 -1.23 10.72 -22.47
N LEU A 2 -1.19 11.08 -21.18
CA LEU A 2 -2.13 10.60 -20.15
C LEU A 2 -2.18 11.61 -18.99
N VAL A 3 -1.02 12.16 -18.60
CA VAL A 3 -0.90 13.12 -17.48
C VAL A 3 -1.46 14.51 -17.83
N GLU A 4 -1.11 15.08 -18.99
CA GLU A 4 -1.63 16.39 -19.41
C GLU A 4 -3.14 16.37 -19.73
N ASP A 5 -3.63 15.26 -20.29
CA ASP A 5 -5.07 15.08 -20.56
C ASP A 5 -5.89 14.91 -19.28
N LEU A 6 -5.33 14.26 -18.24
CA LEU A 6 -5.94 14.19 -16.92
C LEU A 6 -5.94 15.54 -16.19
N TRP A 7 -4.90 16.35 -16.39
CA TRP A 7 -4.77 17.67 -15.78
C TRP A 7 -5.80 18.68 -16.30
N ASN A 8 -6.23 18.51 -17.56
CA ASN A 8 -7.18 19.40 -18.23
C ASN A 8 -8.65 18.90 -18.16
N LYS A 9 -8.89 17.70 -17.61
CA LYS A 9 -10.25 17.25 -17.31
C LYS A 9 -10.76 17.97 -16.06
N ASP A 10 -12.03 18.34 -16.10
CA ASP A 10 -12.70 18.87 -14.92
C ASP A 10 -12.62 17.82 -13.81
N MET A 11 -11.95 18.18 -12.70
CA MET A 11 -11.66 17.23 -11.62
C MET A 11 -12.93 16.78 -10.89
N HIS A 12 -14.06 17.45 -11.14
CA HIS A 12 -15.35 17.12 -10.57
C HIS A 12 -15.92 15.76 -11.03
N ASP A 13 -15.42 15.19 -12.13
CA ASP A 13 -15.80 13.84 -12.60
C ASP A 13 -14.78 12.75 -12.21
N MET A 14 -13.79 13.08 -11.38
CA MET A 14 -12.77 12.12 -10.96
C MET A 14 -13.10 11.50 -9.60
N MET A 15 -12.93 10.18 -9.55
CA MET A 15 -12.95 9.39 -8.33
C MET A 15 -11.64 8.62 -8.19
N VAL A 16 -11.17 8.47 -6.96
CA VAL A 16 -9.87 7.87 -6.67
C VAL A 16 -10.03 6.75 -5.63
N ILE A 17 -9.49 5.58 -5.94
CA ILE A 17 -9.33 4.51 -4.96
C ILE A 17 -7.85 4.38 -4.65
N VAL A 18 -7.49 4.49 -3.37
CA VAL A 18 -6.09 4.44 -2.90
C VAL A 18 -5.84 3.15 -2.13
N GLN A 19 -4.86 2.37 -2.58
CA GLN A 19 -4.34 1.21 -1.85
C GLN A 19 -3.08 1.60 -1.08
N TRP A 20 -3.08 1.37 0.24
CA TRP A 20 -1.90 1.53 1.10
C TRP A 20 -1.19 0.20 1.33
N SER A 21 0.12 0.13 1.05
CA SER A 21 0.89 -1.12 1.15
C SER A 21 1.84 -1.23 2.34
N GLY A 22 2.00 -0.15 3.12
CA GLY A 22 2.85 -0.14 4.32
C GLY A 22 4.35 -0.29 4.05
N LEU A 23 4.77 -0.31 2.78
CA LEU A 23 6.18 -0.32 2.44
C LEU A 23 6.79 1.04 2.76
N ASP A 24 7.65 1.08 3.78
CA ASP A 24 8.43 2.26 4.14
C ASP A 24 9.53 2.52 3.10
N ARG A 25 9.14 3.09 1.95
CA ARG A 25 10.05 3.36 0.84
C ARG A 25 10.68 4.73 0.98
N HIS A 26 11.90 4.77 1.49
CA HIS A 26 12.75 5.97 1.47
C HIS A 26 13.50 6.06 0.15
N SER A 27 13.65 7.28 -0.36
CA SER A 27 14.46 7.57 -1.54
C SER A 27 15.68 8.41 -1.17
N MET A 28 16.90 7.90 -1.39
CA MET A 28 18.13 8.68 -1.20
C MET A 28 18.74 9.10 -2.53
N PHE A 29 19.07 10.39 -2.71
CA PHE A 29 19.80 10.82 -3.90
C PHE A 29 21.24 10.30 -3.83
N VAL A 30 21.65 9.51 -4.83
CA VAL A 30 22.99 8.94 -4.91
C VAL A 30 23.75 9.61 -6.06
N GLU A 31 24.79 10.39 -5.76
CA GLU A 31 25.57 11.10 -6.79
C GLU A 31 26.36 10.19 -7.74
N GLU A 32 26.55 8.92 -7.38
CA GLU A 32 27.27 7.91 -8.17
C GLU A 32 26.43 7.35 -9.33
N ASP A 33 27.09 6.84 -10.37
CA ASP A 33 26.47 6.17 -11.53
C ASP A 33 25.91 4.77 -11.15
N TYR A 34 24.95 4.74 -10.22
CA TYR A 34 24.26 3.52 -9.80
C TYR A 34 22.77 3.58 -10.18
N CYS A 35 22.26 2.50 -10.77
CA CYS A 35 20.83 2.28 -11.03
C CYS A 35 20.34 1.16 -10.12
N SER A 36 19.40 1.42 -9.20
CA SER A 36 18.71 0.33 -8.51
C SER A 36 17.74 -0.37 -9.46
N GLY A 37 17.53 -1.68 -9.29
CA GLY A 37 16.64 -2.48 -10.13
C GLY A 37 17.26 -3.01 -11.43
N THR A 38 16.51 -3.84 -12.16
CA THR A 38 16.92 -4.39 -13.46
C THR A 38 17.19 -3.24 -14.44
N ALA A 39 18.43 -3.14 -14.91
CA ALA A 39 18.90 -2.15 -15.88
C ALA A 39 17.90 -1.97 -17.04
N GLY A 40 17.13 -0.88 -17.02
CA GLY A 40 16.14 -0.60 -18.07
C GLY A 40 14.95 0.27 -17.65
N HIS A 41 14.61 0.37 -16.37
CA HIS A 41 13.44 1.15 -15.95
C HIS A 41 13.74 2.66 -15.90
N PRO A 42 12.91 3.53 -16.51
CA PRO A 42 13.20 4.96 -16.67
C PRO A 42 13.30 5.76 -15.36
N PHE A 43 12.72 5.25 -14.27
CA PHE A 43 12.80 5.85 -12.94
C PHE A 43 14.21 5.80 -12.33
N TYR A 44 15.08 4.90 -12.80
CA TYR A 44 16.45 4.77 -12.29
C TYR A 44 17.48 5.55 -13.12
N ARG A 45 17.03 6.39 -14.06
CA ARG A 45 17.93 7.30 -14.79
C ARG A 45 18.46 8.40 -13.86
N LYS A 46 19.71 8.82 -14.04
CA LYS A 46 20.41 9.85 -13.23
C LYS A 46 19.60 11.10 -12.90
N LYS A 47 18.76 11.59 -13.83
CA LYS A 47 17.90 12.78 -13.61
C LYS A 47 16.70 12.55 -12.66
N TYR A 48 16.47 11.31 -12.27
CA TYR A 48 15.39 10.84 -11.40
C TYR A 48 15.93 9.94 -10.27
N ASN A 49 17.24 9.97 -9.99
CA ASN A 49 17.95 9.03 -9.11
C ASN A 49 17.62 9.22 -7.61
N GLY A 50 16.40 8.91 -7.23
CA GLY A 50 16.10 8.53 -5.85
C GLY A 50 16.34 7.03 -5.66
N TRP A 51 17.14 6.65 -4.68
CA TRP A 51 17.34 5.26 -4.29
C TRP A 51 16.17 4.81 -3.42
N SER A 52 15.12 4.25 -4.03
CA SER A 52 14.01 3.69 -3.27
C SER A 52 14.43 2.39 -2.58
N LEU A 53 14.39 2.32 -1.25
CA LEU A 53 14.62 1.10 -0.47
C LEU A 53 13.79 -0.05 -1.06
N SER A 54 14.47 -1.05 -1.61
CA SER A 54 13.85 -2.33 -1.96
C SER A 54 14.30 -3.37 -0.94
N SER A 55 13.47 -4.37 -0.67
CA SER A 55 13.81 -5.49 0.23
C SER A 55 15.07 -6.26 -0.21
N LEU A 56 15.51 -6.09 -1.46
CA LEU A 56 16.73 -6.68 -2.01
C LEU A 56 18.01 -5.89 -1.65
N ASP A 57 17.87 -4.65 -1.19
CA ASP A 57 18.99 -3.74 -0.92
C ASP A 57 19.29 -3.60 0.59
N GLY A 58 18.50 -4.23 1.47
CA GLY A 58 18.58 -4.05 2.92
C GLY A 58 19.92 -4.41 3.57
N THR A 59 20.80 -5.12 2.87
CA THR A 59 22.16 -5.45 3.34
C THR A 59 23.24 -4.49 2.85
N HIS A 60 22.88 -3.47 2.06
CA HIS A 60 23.84 -2.50 1.56
C HIS A 60 24.20 -1.51 2.69
N GLU A 61 25.50 -1.25 2.86
CA GLU A 61 26.05 -0.43 3.96
C GLU A 61 25.34 0.93 4.16
N ARG A 62 24.86 1.54 3.06
CA ARG A 62 24.11 2.81 3.08
C ARG A 62 22.74 2.71 3.77
N TRP A 63 22.03 1.59 3.65
CA TRP A 63 20.77 1.39 4.37
C TRP A 63 21.03 0.98 5.81
N SER A 64 22.15 0.32 6.11
CA SER A 64 22.51 -0.03 7.49
C SER A 64 22.54 1.21 8.38
N ASP A 65 23.15 2.31 7.92
CA ASP A 65 23.18 3.56 8.68
C ASP A 65 21.79 4.17 8.88
N TYR A 66 20.97 4.20 7.82
CA TYR A 66 19.58 4.62 7.90
C TYR A 66 18.80 3.79 8.93
N TYR A 67 18.91 2.47 8.90
CA TYR A 67 18.24 1.58 9.85
C TYR A 67 18.77 1.71 11.28
N LEU A 68 20.06 1.97 11.45
CA LEU A 68 20.70 2.11 12.77
C LEU A 68 20.40 3.45 13.45
N HIS A 69 20.22 4.52 12.68
CA HIS A 69 20.20 5.88 13.23
C HIS A 69 18.94 6.69 12.91
N GLU A 70 18.25 6.37 11.81
CA GLU A 70 17.12 7.18 11.33
C GLU A 70 15.79 6.44 11.42
N HIS A 71 15.74 5.15 11.08
CA HIS A 71 14.54 4.34 11.08
C HIS A 71 14.11 3.93 12.50
N SER A 72 12.80 3.92 12.74
CA SER A 72 12.16 3.17 13.81
C SER A 72 10.74 2.80 13.38
N GLU A 73 10.15 1.78 14.01
CA GLU A 73 8.76 1.39 13.71
C GLU A 73 7.78 2.53 13.99
N GLU A 74 8.01 3.32 15.04
CA GLU A 74 7.17 4.49 15.35
C GLU A 74 7.30 5.56 14.27
N LYS A 75 8.52 5.82 13.77
CA LYS A 75 8.74 6.80 12.69
C LYS A 75 8.13 6.34 11.38
N ALA A 76 8.24 5.05 11.04
CA ALA A 76 7.62 4.47 9.85
C ALA A 76 6.08 4.54 9.93
N THR A 77 5.52 4.25 11.10
CA THR A 77 4.09 4.38 11.37
C THR A 77 3.63 5.83 11.25
N GLN A 78 4.34 6.77 11.87
CA GLN A 78 4.03 8.20 11.79
C GLN A 78 4.12 8.71 10.35
N SER A 79 5.15 8.33 9.60
CA SER A 79 5.30 8.66 8.18
C SER A 79 4.11 8.15 7.36
N THR A 80 3.64 6.93 7.63
CA THR A 80 2.46 6.37 6.97
C THR A 80 1.20 7.19 7.26
N LEU A 81 0.95 7.51 8.54
CA LEU A 81 -0.19 8.34 8.96
C LEU A 81 -0.13 9.75 8.34
N ASP A 82 1.04 10.38 8.31
CA ASP A 82 1.25 11.70 7.71
C ASP A 82 0.96 11.68 6.20
N ASN A 83 1.41 10.65 5.49
CA ASN A 83 1.18 10.51 4.05
C ASN A 83 -0.30 10.28 3.74
N ILE A 84 -1.01 9.49 4.56
CA ILE A 84 -2.46 9.32 4.45
C ILE A 84 -3.15 10.67 4.66
N SER A 85 -2.83 11.37 5.76
CA SER A 85 -3.43 12.66 6.09
C SER A 85 -3.21 13.70 4.99
N LYS A 86 -1.99 13.81 4.44
CA LYS A 86 -1.68 14.71 3.32
C LYS A 86 -2.45 14.34 2.04
N THR A 87 -2.58 13.04 1.76
CA THR A 87 -3.37 12.55 0.61
C THR A 87 -4.84 12.92 0.76
N GLN A 88 -5.42 12.71 1.95
CA GLN A 88 -6.80 13.09 2.27
C GLN A 88 -7.01 14.60 2.14
N GLN A 89 -6.11 15.41 2.70
CA GLN A 89 -6.16 16.88 2.60
C GLN A 89 -6.13 17.33 1.14
N PHE A 90 -5.25 16.75 0.32
CA PHE A 90 -5.18 17.06 -1.10
C PHE A 90 -6.49 16.73 -1.82
N LEU A 91 -6.99 15.49 -1.70
CA LEU A 91 -8.20 15.05 -2.39
C LEU A 91 -9.42 15.88 -1.96
N LYS A 92 -9.58 16.13 -0.65
CA LYS A 92 -10.63 17.01 -0.09
C LYS A 92 -10.53 18.43 -0.63
N SER A 93 -9.33 19.02 -0.66
CA SER A 93 -9.13 20.38 -1.17
C SER A 93 -9.49 20.55 -2.66
N LYS A 94 -9.50 19.44 -3.40
CA LYS A 94 -9.88 19.38 -4.82
C LYS A 94 -11.31 18.92 -5.05
N GLY A 95 -12.06 18.58 -4.00
CA GLY A 95 -13.42 18.05 -4.12
C GLY A 95 -13.49 16.70 -4.85
N ILE A 96 -12.41 15.91 -4.81
CA ILE A 96 -12.33 14.60 -5.44
C ILE A 96 -12.93 13.56 -4.50
N LYS A 97 -13.89 12.77 -4.97
CA LYS A 97 -14.43 11.62 -4.21
C LYS A 97 -13.36 10.53 -4.11
N TYR A 98 -13.19 9.94 -2.93
CA TYR A 98 -12.21 8.86 -2.78
C TYR A 98 -12.61 7.83 -1.74
N LYS A 99 -12.09 6.62 -1.93
CA LYS A 99 -12.05 5.56 -0.92
C LYS A 99 -10.61 5.07 -0.75
N MET A 100 -10.28 4.62 0.45
CA MET A 100 -8.96 4.09 0.78
C MET A 100 -9.10 2.69 1.36
N PHE A 101 -8.12 1.83 1.09
CA PHE A 101 -8.03 0.52 1.73
C PHE A 101 -6.56 0.13 1.91
N CYS A 102 -6.31 -0.86 2.76
CA CYS A 102 -4.97 -1.41 2.93
C CYS A 102 -4.79 -2.66 2.06
N GLY A 103 -3.63 -2.84 1.46
CA GLY A 103 -3.28 -4.10 0.79
C GLY A 103 -2.93 -5.21 1.79
N TRP A 104 -2.38 -4.82 2.94
CA TRP A 104 -1.92 -5.65 4.05
C TRP A 104 -2.35 -5.01 5.37
N GLN A 105 -2.25 -5.72 6.48
CA GLN A 105 -2.33 -5.09 7.80
C GLN A 105 -1.10 -4.21 8.05
N ILE A 106 -1.28 -2.89 7.94
CA ILE A 106 -0.21 -1.89 8.12
C ILE A 106 -0.29 -1.13 9.45
N PHE A 107 -1.34 -1.41 10.25
CA PHE A 107 -1.55 -0.81 11.56
C PHE A 107 -1.71 -1.89 12.63
N SER A 108 -1.11 -1.64 13.80
CA SER A 108 -1.36 -2.45 15.00
C SER A 108 -2.80 -2.27 15.48
N ASN A 109 -3.41 -3.32 16.01
CA ASN A 109 -4.75 -3.28 16.59
C ASN A 109 -4.86 -2.31 17.79
N ASP A 110 -3.75 -2.10 18.50
CA ASP A 110 -3.69 -1.25 19.69
C ASP A 110 -3.62 0.25 19.34
N LEU A 111 -3.34 0.58 18.06
CA LEU A 111 -3.28 1.96 17.61
C LEU A 111 -4.68 2.54 17.43
N ASN A 112 -4.98 3.70 18.01
CA ASN A 112 -6.22 4.43 17.74
C ASN A 112 -6.05 5.34 16.50
N ILE A 113 -6.10 4.77 15.30
CA ILE A 113 -5.83 5.50 14.05
C ILE A 113 -6.79 6.69 13.81
N ASN A 114 -7.99 6.65 14.39
CA ASN A 114 -8.99 7.72 14.26
C ASN A 114 -8.56 9.03 14.93
N GLU A 115 -7.60 8.99 15.86
CA GLU A 115 -7.01 10.19 16.47
C GLU A 115 -5.99 10.87 15.53
N HIS A 116 -5.56 10.18 14.47
CA HIS A 116 -4.49 10.63 13.58
C HIS A 116 -4.95 10.91 12.15
N ILE A 117 -5.93 10.14 11.65
CA ILE A 117 -6.45 10.23 10.29
C ILE A 117 -7.97 10.12 10.26
N ASP A 118 -8.60 10.62 9.20
CA ASP A 118 -10.03 10.43 8.96
C ASP A 118 -10.27 9.02 8.38
N THR A 119 -11.02 8.18 9.07
CA THR A 119 -11.28 6.80 8.62
C THR A 119 -12.65 6.61 7.98
N SER A 120 -13.44 7.68 7.81
CA SER A 120 -14.79 7.60 7.23
C SER A 120 -14.81 7.06 5.78
N ASP A 121 -13.73 7.31 5.03
CA ASP A 121 -13.53 6.81 3.67
C ASP A 121 -12.55 5.64 3.58
N PHE A 122 -12.17 5.06 4.72
CA PHE A 122 -11.37 3.85 4.76
C PHE A 122 -12.25 2.60 4.83
N ILE A 123 -11.89 1.59 4.04
CA ILE A 123 -12.40 0.23 4.18
C ILE A 123 -11.31 -0.62 4.81
N PHE A 124 -11.63 -1.13 6.00
CA PHE A 124 -10.85 -2.15 6.68
C PHE A 124 -11.60 -3.47 6.59
N PHE A 125 -10.86 -4.55 6.34
CA PHE A 125 -11.40 -5.89 6.46
C PHE A 125 -11.02 -6.45 7.82
N GLU A 126 -11.98 -6.50 8.73
CA GLU A 126 -11.77 -7.06 10.06
C GLU A 126 -11.78 -8.59 9.97
N ASN A 127 -10.71 -9.25 10.40
CA ASN A 127 -10.66 -10.71 10.50
C ASN A 127 -10.85 -11.14 11.95
N ASP A 128 -12.03 -11.66 12.27
CA ASP A 128 -12.42 -12.18 13.60
C ASP A 128 -11.99 -13.64 13.82
N THR A 129 -11.79 -14.40 12.74
CA THR A 129 -11.35 -15.79 12.77
C THR A 129 -9.84 -15.91 12.56
N GLY A 130 -9.10 -15.90 13.67
CA GLY A 130 -7.68 -16.23 13.66
C GLY A 130 -7.43 -17.69 13.26
N ASN A 131 -6.45 -17.87 12.36
CA ASN A 131 -5.74 -19.10 11.99
C ASN A 131 -6.20 -19.90 10.74
N TYR A 132 -5.31 -19.96 9.73
CA TYR A 132 -5.34 -20.93 8.63
C TYR A 132 -3.89 -21.28 8.21
N ASN A 133 -3.53 -22.57 8.36
CA ASN A 133 -2.27 -23.33 8.12
C ASN A 133 -1.02 -22.71 7.45
N ASP A 134 0.13 -22.96 8.11
CA ASP A 134 1.56 -23.18 7.72
C ASP A 134 2.23 -22.54 6.49
N VAL A 135 1.78 -21.40 5.96
CA VAL A 135 2.61 -20.57 5.06
C VAL A 135 3.01 -19.27 5.77
N ALA A 136 4.15 -19.32 6.47
CA ALA A 136 4.63 -18.40 7.51
C ALA A 136 4.67 -16.87 7.20
N GLU A 137 4.31 -16.40 6.01
CA GLU A 137 4.28 -14.96 5.65
C GLU A 137 2.84 -14.42 5.43
N TRP A 138 1.88 -15.29 5.10
CA TRP A 138 0.44 -14.96 5.09
C TRP A 138 -0.30 -15.44 6.33
N ASN A 139 0.43 -16.09 7.23
CA ASN A 139 -0.04 -16.79 8.41
C ASN A 139 -0.28 -15.92 9.64
N ASP A 140 -0.52 -14.61 9.52
CA ASP A 140 -0.84 -13.86 10.73
C ASP A 140 -2.11 -14.47 11.35
N THR A 141 -1.94 -15.10 12.51
CA THR A 141 -2.93 -15.93 13.21
C THR A 141 -3.75 -15.10 14.20
N GLY A 142 -3.57 -13.78 14.18
CA GLY A 142 -4.26 -12.84 15.05
C GLY A 142 -5.55 -12.30 14.43
N TYR A 143 -6.43 -11.85 15.31
CA TYR A 143 -7.44 -10.87 14.98
C TYR A 143 -6.79 -9.66 14.29
N SER A 144 -7.43 -9.12 13.25
CA SER A 144 -6.96 -7.93 12.55
C SER A 144 -8.08 -6.89 12.51
N LYS A 145 -7.92 -5.79 13.24
CA LYS A 145 -8.85 -4.66 13.26
C LYS A 145 -8.73 -3.80 12.00
N TYR A 146 -7.50 -3.70 11.48
CA TYR A 146 -7.14 -2.82 10.36
C TYR A 146 -6.60 -3.62 9.17
N GLY A 147 -7.20 -4.78 8.90
CA GLY A 147 -6.88 -5.60 7.74
C GLY A 147 -7.36 -4.97 6.43
N GLY A 148 -7.08 -5.64 5.32
CA GLY A 148 -7.42 -5.15 3.99
C GLY A 148 -7.50 -6.26 2.95
N MET A 149 -6.93 -6.04 1.77
CA MET A 149 -7.02 -6.99 0.65
C MET A 149 -6.48 -8.38 1.02
N LYS A 150 -5.34 -8.45 1.72
CA LYS A 150 -4.77 -9.71 2.20
C LYS A 150 -5.77 -10.51 3.03
N GLU A 151 -6.38 -9.88 4.03
CA GLU A 151 -7.33 -10.53 4.93
C GLU A 151 -8.63 -10.90 4.20
N TRP A 152 -9.12 -10.03 3.32
CA TRP A 152 -10.28 -10.31 2.48
C TRP A 152 -10.04 -11.53 1.57
N ILE A 153 -8.87 -11.61 0.92
CA ILE A 153 -8.52 -12.74 0.03
C ILE A 153 -8.49 -14.04 0.83
N ARG A 154 -7.90 -14.03 2.02
CA ARG A 154 -7.86 -15.21 2.89
C ARG A 154 -9.24 -15.72 3.25
N HIS A 155 -10.19 -14.80 3.47
CA HIS A 155 -11.56 -15.15 3.84
C HIS A 155 -12.39 -15.63 2.64
N ASN A 156 -12.18 -15.06 1.45
CA ASN A 156 -13.08 -15.21 0.31
C ASN A 156 -12.54 -16.08 -0.83
N VAL A 157 -11.27 -16.48 -0.79
CA VAL A 157 -10.59 -17.20 -1.88
C VAL A 157 -9.96 -18.49 -1.37
N ASP A 158 -9.96 -19.54 -2.20
CA ASP A 158 -9.27 -20.80 -1.95
C ASP A 158 -7.75 -20.57 -1.77
N ASN A 159 -7.13 -21.28 -0.81
CA ASN A 159 -5.75 -21.07 -0.39
C ASN A 159 -4.71 -21.21 -1.51
N LYS A 160 -4.98 -22.06 -2.50
CA LYS A 160 -4.11 -22.25 -3.67
C LYS A 160 -4.04 -21.01 -4.57
N TYR A 161 -4.93 -20.05 -4.38
CA TYR A 161 -4.98 -18.78 -5.10
C TYR A 161 -4.72 -17.58 -4.18
N TRP A 162 -4.21 -17.75 -2.96
CA TRP A 162 -3.88 -16.58 -2.14
C TRP A 162 -2.71 -15.81 -2.73
N THR A 163 -1.63 -16.52 -3.08
CA THR A 163 -0.41 -15.91 -3.60
C THR A 163 -0.03 -16.50 -4.95
N ARG A 164 0.91 -15.85 -5.64
CA ARG A 164 1.50 -16.37 -6.88
C ARG A 164 2.40 -17.60 -6.64
N GLY A 165 2.81 -17.84 -5.39
CA GLY A 165 3.65 -18.97 -5.01
C GLY A 165 5.13 -18.77 -5.35
N GLY A 166 5.96 -19.76 -5.03
CA GLY A 166 7.39 -19.73 -5.37
C GLY A 166 8.21 -18.62 -4.68
N GLY A 167 7.75 -18.15 -3.51
CA GLY A 167 8.35 -17.01 -2.80
C GLY A 167 7.77 -15.65 -3.20
N ASP A 168 6.90 -15.59 -4.22
CA ASP A 168 6.14 -14.38 -4.55
C ASP A 168 4.88 -14.32 -3.69
N GLN A 169 4.90 -13.43 -2.70
CA GLN A 169 3.80 -13.18 -1.78
C GLN A 169 2.73 -12.22 -2.33
N HIS A 170 2.85 -11.75 -3.57
CA HIS A 170 1.78 -10.96 -4.18
C HIS A 170 0.53 -11.82 -4.38
N PRO A 171 -0.67 -11.22 -4.28
CA PRO A 171 -1.91 -11.91 -4.56
C PRO A 171 -1.92 -12.65 -5.91
N HIS A 172 -2.46 -13.86 -5.96
CA HIS A 172 -2.68 -14.56 -7.21
C HIS A 172 -3.62 -13.75 -8.12
N ASN A 173 -3.47 -13.86 -9.45
CA ASN A 173 -4.29 -13.07 -10.38
C ASN A 173 -5.80 -13.34 -10.21
N ILE A 174 -6.20 -14.59 -9.92
CA ILE A 174 -7.60 -14.95 -9.60
C ILE A 174 -8.10 -14.21 -8.35
N ALA A 175 -7.27 -14.09 -7.31
CA ALA A 175 -7.65 -13.36 -6.11
C ALA A 175 -7.74 -11.85 -6.36
N GLN A 176 -6.82 -11.29 -7.16
CA GLN A 176 -6.86 -9.88 -7.57
C GLN A 176 -8.13 -9.57 -8.38
N GLU A 177 -8.47 -10.43 -9.34
CA GLU A 177 -9.68 -10.30 -10.15
C GLU A 177 -10.92 -10.33 -9.26
N LYS A 178 -11.01 -11.32 -8.36
CA LYS A 178 -12.15 -11.45 -7.45
C LYS A 178 -12.28 -10.23 -6.52
N PHE A 179 -11.19 -9.78 -5.91
CA PHE A 179 -11.19 -8.57 -5.07
C PHE A 179 -11.59 -7.31 -5.86
N THR A 180 -11.16 -7.22 -7.13
CA THR A 180 -11.54 -6.11 -8.00
C THR A 180 -13.06 -6.08 -8.21
N TYR A 181 -13.65 -7.21 -8.60
CA TYR A 181 -15.09 -7.26 -8.90
C TYR A 181 -15.97 -7.17 -7.65
N GLU A 182 -15.56 -7.78 -6.54
CA GLU A 182 -16.41 -7.88 -5.34
C GLU A 182 -16.15 -6.77 -4.30
N VAL A 183 -15.05 -6.04 -4.42
CA VAL A 183 -14.73 -4.93 -3.52
C VAL A 183 -14.56 -3.65 -4.31
N ILE A 184 -13.57 -3.55 -5.20
CA ILE A 184 -13.21 -2.28 -5.85
C ILE A 184 -14.37 -1.71 -6.67
N LEU A 185 -15.08 -2.52 -7.45
CA LEU A 185 -16.22 -2.03 -8.24
C LEU A 185 -17.40 -1.61 -7.35
N ASN A 186 -17.64 -2.31 -6.24
CA ASN A 186 -18.67 -1.89 -5.28
C ASN A 186 -18.32 -0.52 -4.65
N LEU A 187 -17.04 -0.25 -4.37
CA LEU A 187 -16.60 1.07 -3.90
C LEU A 187 -16.82 2.17 -4.94
N VAL A 188 -16.66 1.85 -6.23
CA VAL A 188 -16.96 2.77 -7.33
C VAL A 188 -18.45 3.09 -7.35
N ASP A 189 -19.30 2.07 -7.25
CA ASP A 189 -20.76 2.22 -7.28
C ASP A 189 -21.26 3.04 -6.06
N GLU A 190 -20.69 2.82 -4.87
CA GLU A 190 -21.01 3.58 -3.65
C GLU A 190 -20.66 5.07 -3.72
N MET A 191 -19.70 5.44 -4.58
CA MET A 191 -19.29 6.84 -4.73
C MET A 191 -20.21 7.64 -5.66
N ASP A 192 -21.33 7.07 -6.15
CA ASP A 192 -22.33 7.68 -7.04
C ASP A 192 -21.73 8.27 -8.34
N LEU A 193 -22.01 7.59 -9.46
CA LEU A 193 -22.14 8.19 -10.80
C LEU A 193 -23.61 8.45 -11.12
#